data_AF-U2HA41-F1
#
_entry.id   AF-U2HA41-F1
#
_cell.length_a   1.000
_cell.length_b   1.000
_cell.length_c   1.000
_cell.angle_alpha   90.00
_cell.angle_beta   90.00
_cell.angle_gamma   90.00
#
_symmetry.space_group_name_H-M   'P 1'
#
loop_
_entity.id
_entity.type
_entity.pdbx_description
1 polymer ?
#
loop_
_entity_poly.entity_id
_entity_poly.type
_entity_poly.pdbx_seq_one_letter_code
_entity_poly.pdbx_strand_id
1 'polypeptide(L)'
;MYPAGEKRFIRINRFTIFILFVVITAGGVVRSTGSGMGCPDWPKCFNRIIPPTDASQLPEGYEQHYIEGRVKKNDRFAKMVEAFGFSKLADDIRHDESILKHEEFNAVKTWTEYINRLAGVVAGFALLFSAIYSFTYIKSKPAILAWSVLNLFAVVVQAWLGSIVVSTNLMPWVITVHMLLALLIVAISIYTFYLATTFRNKTILINYPSGGLKALAILSLVIMLVQVVYGTEVREAIDHLNYLGKERATWIDSIGSVYEIHRILAYVTLGITVLFFFLVKNRFSKLSIQSRYAWIVLVLVLIQMASGIILARFSVPAVAQTTHLVIASLFFGAQYYLMLLMTKLKR
;
A
#
# COMPACT_ATOMS: atom_id res chain seq x y z
N MET A 1 -26.76 -8.02 -20.32
CA MET A 1 -26.12 -6.68 -20.47
C MET A 1 -26.30 -5.89 -19.17
N TYR A 2 -25.31 -5.13 -18.69
CA TYR A 2 -25.43 -4.35 -17.43
C TYR A 2 -26.30 -3.09 -17.61
N PRO A 3 -27.15 -2.73 -16.62
CA PRO A 3 -27.81 -1.42 -16.55
C PRO A 3 -26.81 -0.26 -16.57
N ALA A 4 -27.25 0.94 -16.98
CA ALA A 4 -26.39 2.11 -17.11
C ALA A 4 -25.70 2.50 -15.78
N GLY A 5 -26.41 2.45 -14.65
CA GLY A 5 -25.86 2.73 -13.32
C GLY A 5 -24.74 1.75 -12.92
N GLU A 6 -24.97 0.46 -13.14
CA GLU A 6 -23.97 -0.59 -12.88
C GLU A 6 -22.73 -0.44 -13.78
N LYS A 7 -22.91 -0.09 -15.07
CA LYS A 7 -21.80 0.20 -15.97
C LYS A 7 -20.93 1.36 -15.47
N ARG A 8 -21.55 2.42 -14.92
CA ARG A 8 -20.82 3.57 -14.34
C ARG A 8 -20.00 3.14 -13.13
N PHE A 9 -20.61 2.40 -12.19
CA PHE A 9 -19.88 1.87 -11.03
C PHE A 9 -18.69 1.01 -11.45
N ILE A 10 -18.87 0.04 -12.36
CA ILE A 10 -17.80 -0.86 -12.80
C ILE A 10 -16.64 -0.09 -13.47
N ARG A 11 -16.93 0.96 -14.26
CA ARG A 11 -15.89 1.79 -14.89
C ARG A 11 -15.11 2.59 -13.85
N ILE A 12 -15.82 3.30 -12.97
CA ILE A 12 -15.18 4.12 -11.94
C ILE A 12 -14.40 3.24 -10.97
N ASN A 13 -14.95 2.14 -10.48
CA ASN A 13 -14.24 1.25 -9.56
C ASN A 13 -12.94 0.68 -10.19
N ARG A 14 -12.98 0.33 -11.49
CA ARG A 14 -11.76 -0.08 -12.21
C ARG A 14 -10.71 1.04 -12.27
N PHE A 15 -11.14 2.26 -12.54
CA PHE A 15 -10.27 3.44 -12.49
C PHE A 15 -9.73 3.67 -11.07
N THR A 16 -10.56 3.48 -10.04
CA THR A 16 -10.18 3.53 -8.62
C THR A 16 -9.07 2.53 -8.30
N ILE A 17 -9.20 1.27 -8.72
CA ILE A 17 -8.14 0.26 -8.52
C ILE A 17 -6.84 0.70 -9.20
N PHE A 18 -6.92 1.21 -10.43
CA PHE A 18 -5.75 1.71 -11.15
C PHE A 18 -5.08 2.89 -10.41
N ILE A 19 -5.82 3.93 -10.03
CA ILE A 19 -5.26 5.09 -9.34
C ILE A 19 -4.69 4.73 -7.97
N LEU A 20 -5.28 3.76 -7.25
CA LEU A 20 -4.72 3.29 -5.97
C LEU A 20 -3.31 2.69 -6.16
N PHE A 21 -3.09 1.90 -7.23
CA PHE A 21 -1.74 1.41 -7.54
C PHE A 21 -0.79 2.52 -8.00
N VAL A 22 -1.29 3.56 -8.67
CA VAL A 22 -0.50 4.76 -9.00
C VAL A 22 -0.06 5.49 -7.72
N VAL A 23 -0.95 5.65 -6.73
CA VAL A 23 -0.61 6.26 -5.43
C VAL A 23 0.42 5.42 -4.68
N ILE A 24 0.26 4.09 -4.64
CA ILE A 24 1.26 3.19 -4.03
C ILE A 24 2.63 3.33 -4.72
N THR A 25 2.62 3.46 -6.05
CA THR A 25 3.85 3.68 -6.84
C THR A 25 4.50 5.01 -6.51
N ALA A 26 3.72 6.10 -6.51
CA ALA A 26 4.21 7.43 -6.16
C ALA A 26 4.76 7.47 -4.72
N GLY A 27 4.07 6.84 -3.76
CA GLY A 27 4.55 6.68 -2.39
C GLY A 27 5.86 5.88 -2.29
N GLY A 28 5.99 4.80 -3.08
CA GLY A 28 7.23 4.03 -3.19
C GLY A 28 8.40 4.84 -3.79
N VAL A 29 8.13 5.74 -4.73
CA VAL A 29 9.13 6.70 -5.26
C VAL A 29 9.51 7.71 -4.18
N VAL A 30 8.53 8.31 -3.51
CA VAL A 30 8.74 9.26 -2.41
C VAL A 30 9.65 8.66 -1.33
N ARG A 31 9.39 7.41 -0.92
CA ARG A 31 10.20 6.73 0.09
C ARG A 31 11.61 6.41 -0.41
N SER A 32 11.76 5.83 -1.61
CA SER A 32 13.07 5.41 -2.12
C SER A 32 14.02 6.57 -2.44
N THR A 33 13.46 7.75 -2.76
CA THR A 33 14.23 8.97 -3.08
C THR A 33 14.51 9.84 -1.85
N GLY A 34 14.00 9.46 -0.67
CA GLY A 34 14.10 10.29 0.53
C GLY A 34 13.29 11.59 0.44
N SER A 35 12.23 11.60 -0.38
CA SER A 35 11.34 12.76 -0.56
C SER A 35 10.20 12.81 0.45
N GLY A 36 10.12 11.88 1.39
CA GLY A 36 9.00 11.75 2.34
C GLY A 36 8.84 12.89 3.34
N MET A 37 9.84 13.77 3.42
CA MET A 37 9.86 14.99 4.25
C MET A 37 9.93 16.26 3.38
N GLY A 38 9.70 16.15 2.07
CA GLY A 38 9.80 17.26 1.13
C GLY A 38 8.71 18.33 1.31
N CYS A 39 7.56 17.98 1.90
CA CYS A 39 6.48 18.88 2.27
C CYS A 39 6.23 18.82 3.79
N PRO A 40 6.61 19.86 4.55
CA PRO A 40 6.64 19.79 6.02
C PRO A 40 5.27 19.92 6.71
N ASP A 41 4.28 20.50 6.04
CA ASP A 41 2.91 20.65 6.51
C ASP A 41 1.93 19.84 5.65
N TRP A 42 0.68 19.72 6.09
CA TRP A 42 -0.44 19.08 5.37
C TRP A 42 -1.75 19.75 5.81
N PRO A 43 -2.72 20.06 4.93
CA PRO A 43 -2.86 19.64 3.51
C PRO A 43 -2.08 20.49 2.50
N LYS A 44 -1.54 21.63 2.93
CA LYS A 44 -0.67 22.50 2.12
C LYS A 44 0.76 21.96 2.07
N CYS A 45 1.62 22.63 1.31
CA CYS A 45 3.06 22.39 1.30
C CYS A 45 3.77 23.75 1.33
N PHE A 46 4.59 23.96 2.35
CA PHE A 46 5.16 25.24 2.75
C PHE A 46 4.10 26.33 3.04
N ASN A 47 2.97 25.97 3.67
CA ASN A 47 1.79 26.83 3.87
C ASN A 47 1.22 27.44 2.55
N ARG A 48 1.59 26.87 1.40
CA ARG A 48 1.11 27.25 0.07
C ARG A 48 0.35 26.09 -0.57
N ILE A 49 -0.59 26.41 -1.46
CA ILE A 49 -1.28 25.39 -2.27
C ILE A 49 -0.34 24.89 -3.36
N ILE A 50 0.40 25.79 -4.00
CA ILE A 50 1.44 25.49 -4.98
C ILE A 50 2.79 25.55 -4.25
N PRO A 51 3.56 24.45 -4.18
CA PRO A 51 4.84 24.43 -3.49
C PRO A 51 5.87 25.37 -4.14
N PRO A 52 6.83 25.87 -3.36
CA PRO A 52 7.95 26.63 -3.89
C PRO A 52 8.80 25.79 -4.86
N THR A 53 9.35 26.45 -5.87
CA THR A 53 10.32 25.89 -6.83
C THR A 53 11.75 26.32 -6.52
N ASP A 54 11.92 27.33 -5.67
CA ASP A 54 13.22 27.89 -5.30
C ASP A 54 13.24 28.33 -3.82
N ALA A 55 14.41 28.31 -3.20
CA ALA A 55 14.57 28.66 -1.79
C ALA A 55 14.16 30.10 -1.48
N SER A 56 14.28 31.02 -2.44
CA SER A 56 13.84 32.43 -2.30
C SER A 56 12.33 32.59 -2.07
N GLN A 57 11.53 31.56 -2.36
CA GLN A 57 10.07 31.57 -2.21
C GLN A 57 9.61 31.06 -0.83
N LEU A 58 10.55 30.61 0.01
CA LEU A 58 10.25 30.08 1.32
C LEU A 58 9.67 31.16 2.24
N PRO A 59 8.59 30.88 2.99
CA PRO A 59 8.07 31.81 3.98
C PRO A 59 9.11 32.10 5.07
N GLU A 60 9.13 33.32 5.59
CA GLU A 60 9.98 33.66 6.73
C GLU A 60 9.58 32.85 7.98
N GLY A 61 10.57 32.34 8.73
CA GLY A 61 10.33 31.56 9.94
C GLY A 61 9.66 30.20 9.73
N TYR A 62 9.69 29.66 8.50
CA TYR A 62 9.00 28.41 8.16
C TYR A 62 9.42 27.22 9.04
N GLU A 63 10.71 27.11 9.35
CA GLU A 63 11.29 25.98 10.10
C GLU A 63 10.65 25.85 11.48
N GLN A 64 10.61 26.96 12.22
CA GLN A 64 10.02 27.02 13.55
C GLN A 64 8.53 26.67 13.52
N HIS A 65 7.78 27.22 12.55
CA HIS A 65 6.38 26.90 12.38
C HIS A 65 6.15 25.39 12.13
N TYR A 66 7.03 24.76 11.36
CA TYR A 66 6.93 23.33 11.06
C TYR A 66 7.28 22.46 12.26
N ILE A 67 8.34 22.79 13.00
CA ILE A 67 8.71 22.07 14.23
C ILE A 67 7.56 22.14 15.24
N GLU A 68 7.02 23.33 15.50
CA GLU A 68 5.88 23.51 16.42
C GLU A 68 4.63 22.73 15.96
N GLY A 69 4.35 22.73 14.65
CA GLY A 69 3.25 21.98 14.06
C GLY A 69 3.41 20.46 14.27
N ARG A 70 4.62 19.92 14.07
CA ARG A 70 4.94 18.50 14.28
C ARG A 70 4.80 18.12 15.75
N VAL A 71 5.37 18.90 16.67
CA VAL A 71 5.28 18.67 18.11
C VAL A 71 3.82 18.61 18.57
N LYS A 72 3.01 19.62 18.22
CA LYS A 72 1.57 19.66 18.59
C LYS A 72 0.79 18.47 18.01
N LYS A 73 1.12 18.04 16.80
CA LYS A 73 0.44 16.92 16.14
C LYS A 73 0.83 15.58 16.76
N ASN A 74 2.11 15.38 17.03
CA ASN A 74 2.62 14.16 17.66
C ASN A 74 2.15 14.04 19.11
N ASP A 75 2.01 15.15 19.86
CA ASP A 75 1.40 15.11 21.20
C ASP A 75 -0.05 14.63 21.17
N ARG A 76 -0.86 15.13 20.23
CA ARG A 76 -2.24 14.65 20.03
C ARG A 76 -2.29 13.18 19.64
N PHE A 77 -1.36 12.75 18.79
CA PHE A 77 -1.25 11.35 18.39
C PHE A 77 -0.85 10.45 19.57
N ALA A 78 0.15 10.86 20.36
CA ALA A 78 0.60 10.17 21.56
C ALA A 78 -0.54 10.00 22.57
N LYS A 79 -1.37 11.03 22.79
CA LYS A 79 -2.57 10.93 23.64
C LYS A 79 -3.56 9.86 23.16
N MET A 80 -3.76 9.73 21.85
CA MET A 80 -4.60 8.67 21.30
C MET A 80 -3.97 7.29 21.52
N VAL A 81 -2.67 7.14 21.22
CA VAL A 81 -1.93 5.88 21.39
C VAL A 81 -1.94 5.42 22.85
N GLU A 82 -1.77 6.36 23.79
CA GLU A 82 -1.88 6.12 25.23
C GLU A 82 -3.29 5.67 25.64
N ALA A 83 -4.33 6.28 25.10
CA ALA A 83 -5.72 5.88 25.35
C ALA A 83 -6.04 4.45 24.86
N PHE A 84 -5.29 3.93 23.87
CA PHE A 84 -5.35 2.54 23.43
C PHE A 84 -4.51 1.58 24.28
N GLY A 85 -3.86 2.05 25.35
CA GLY A 85 -3.09 1.24 26.30
C GLY A 85 -1.60 1.13 25.98
N PHE A 86 -1.08 1.88 25.01
CA PHE A 86 0.33 1.83 24.61
C PHE A 86 1.16 2.98 25.21
N SER A 87 1.16 3.12 26.53
CA SER A 87 1.78 4.26 27.23
C SER A 87 3.27 4.43 26.92
N LYS A 88 4.05 3.34 26.82
CA LYS A 88 5.47 3.40 26.46
C LYS A 88 5.68 3.98 25.06
N LEU A 89 4.91 3.51 24.08
CA LEU A 89 5.00 4.01 22.71
C LEU A 89 4.58 5.49 22.61
N ALA A 90 3.59 5.90 23.40
CA ALA A 90 3.20 7.30 23.48
C ALA A 90 4.31 8.18 24.07
N ASP A 91 5.06 7.67 25.05
CA ASP A 91 6.23 8.35 25.62
C ASP A 91 7.37 8.48 24.61
N ASP A 92 7.69 7.40 23.90
CA ASP A 92 8.69 7.39 22.82
C ASP A 92 8.36 8.43 21.72
N ILE A 93 7.08 8.58 21.35
CA ILE A 93 6.63 9.57 20.37
C ILE A 93 6.81 11.02 20.86
N ARG A 94 6.64 11.28 22.16
CA ARG A 94 6.76 12.64 22.74
C ARG A 94 8.20 13.09 22.86
N HIS A 95 9.11 12.16 23.11
CA HIS A 95 10.53 12.44 23.34
C HIS A 95 11.42 12.18 22.11
N ASP A 96 10.83 11.91 20.95
CA ASP A 96 11.58 11.74 19.71
C ASP A 96 12.17 13.08 19.22
N GLU A 97 13.45 13.31 19.53
CA GLU A 97 14.20 14.51 19.11
C GLU A 97 14.38 14.60 17.58
N SER A 98 14.22 13.49 16.84
CA SER A 98 14.38 13.49 15.39
C SER A 98 13.34 14.36 14.70
N ILE A 99 12.19 14.61 15.34
CA ILE A 99 11.12 15.47 14.81
C ILE A 99 11.50 16.95 14.84
N LEU A 100 12.51 17.32 15.63
CA LEU A 100 13.01 18.70 15.74
C LEU A 100 14.04 19.02 14.64
N LYS A 101 14.60 17.99 13.99
CA LYS A 101 15.48 18.16 12.84
C LYS A 101 14.64 18.41 11.58
N HIS A 102 14.86 19.55 10.93
CA HIS A 102 14.25 19.85 9.64
C HIS A 102 15.18 19.38 8.50
N GLU A 103 14.61 18.89 7.39
CA GLU A 103 15.38 18.71 6.16
C GLU A 103 15.54 20.06 5.46
N GLU A 104 16.70 20.30 4.87
CA GLU A 104 16.92 21.45 4.00
C GLU A 104 15.99 21.39 2.78
N PHE A 105 15.54 22.56 2.34
CA PHE A 105 14.65 22.67 1.19
C PHE A 105 15.29 22.10 -0.08
N ASN A 106 14.55 21.21 -0.76
CA ASN A 106 14.92 20.70 -2.06
C ASN A 106 13.68 20.61 -2.96
N ALA A 107 13.64 21.43 -4.02
CA ALA A 107 12.50 21.51 -4.92
C ALA A 107 12.10 20.14 -5.52
N VAL A 108 13.06 19.28 -5.89
CA VAL A 108 12.76 17.96 -6.48
C VAL A 108 12.06 17.08 -5.45
N LYS A 109 12.57 17.02 -4.21
CA LYS A 109 11.93 16.25 -3.13
C LYS A 109 10.53 16.79 -2.81
N THR A 110 10.39 18.11 -2.68
CA THR A 110 9.12 18.78 -2.41
C THR A 110 8.07 18.46 -3.46
N TRP A 111 8.40 18.59 -4.75
CA TRP A 111 7.46 18.28 -5.83
C TRP A 111 7.17 16.79 -5.96
N THR A 112 8.15 15.93 -5.70
CA THR A 112 7.94 14.48 -5.67
C THR A 112 6.91 14.08 -4.62
N GLU A 113 6.99 14.65 -3.42
CA GLU A 113 5.98 14.42 -2.37
C GLU A 113 4.62 15.03 -2.72
N TYR A 114 4.61 16.27 -3.23
CA TYR A 114 3.38 16.96 -3.58
C TYR A 114 2.59 16.24 -4.68
N ILE A 115 3.25 15.72 -5.71
CA ILE A 115 2.61 14.91 -6.76
C ILE A 115 1.97 13.65 -6.18
N ASN A 116 2.63 12.98 -5.23
CA ASN A 116 2.05 11.85 -4.52
C ASN A 116 0.78 12.25 -3.73
N ARG A 117 0.79 13.42 -3.07
CA ARG A 117 -0.40 13.96 -2.38
C ARG A 117 -1.55 14.25 -3.35
N LEU A 118 -1.27 14.83 -4.52
CA LEU A 118 -2.28 15.04 -5.57
C LEU A 118 -2.87 13.73 -6.09
N ALA A 119 -2.04 12.71 -6.32
CA ALA A 119 -2.53 11.38 -6.69
C ALA A 119 -3.48 10.82 -5.61
N GLY A 120 -3.15 11.03 -4.33
CA GLY A 120 -4.02 10.69 -3.20
C GLY A 120 -5.38 11.39 -3.24
N VAL A 121 -5.42 12.68 -3.60
CA VAL A 121 -6.68 13.43 -3.79
C VAL A 121 -7.52 12.84 -4.92
N VAL A 122 -6.91 12.50 -6.05
CA VAL A 122 -7.60 11.85 -7.18
C VAL A 122 -8.17 10.50 -6.75
N ALA A 123 -7.42 9.70 -5.99
CA ALA A 123 -7.89 8.43 -5.44
C ALA A 123 -9.07 8.63 -4.47
N GLY A 124 -9.04 9.66 -3.63
CA GLY A 124 -10.16 10.04 -2.75
C GLY A 124 -11.44 10.35 -3.52
N PHE A 125 -11.36 11.16 -4.58
CA PHE A 125 -12.51 11.43 -5.45
C PHE A 125 -12.99 10.18 -6.20
N ALA A 126 -12.09 9.33 -6.68
CA ALA A 126 -12.45 8.08 -7.33
C ALA A 126 -13.22 7.13 -6.39
N LEU A 127 -12.80 7.05 -5.12
CA LEU A 127 -13.51 6.30 -4.07
C LEU A 127 -14.85 6.93 -3.72
N LEU A 128 -14.93 8.26 -3.64
CA LEU A 128 -16.20 8.97 -3.43
C LEU A 128 -17.21 8.64 -4.55
N PHE A 129 -16.80 8.75 -5.81
CA PHE A 129 -17.66 8.40 -6.94
C PHE A 129 -18.00 6.91 -6.97
N SER A 130 -17.08 6.04 -6.55
CA SER A 130 -17.35 4.61 -6.39
C SER A 130 -18.47 4.39 -5.35
N ALA A 131 -18.40 5.06 -4.20
CA ALA A 131 -19.44 5.00 -3.17
C ALA A 131 -20.78 5.57 -3.67
N ILE A 132 -20.79 6.72 -4.34
CA ILE A 132 -22.02 7.31 -4.90
C ILE A 132 -22.66 6.38 -5.94
N TYR A 133 -21.89 5.83 -6.88
CA TYR A 133 -22.45 4.94 -7.89
C TYR A 133 -22.82 3.55 -7.34
N SER A 134 -22.30 3.15 -6.19
CA SER A 134 -22.68 1.90 -5.53
C SER A 134 -24.12 1.87 -5.04
N PHE A 135 -24.78 3.03 -4.87
CA PHE A 135 -26.21 3.10 -4.51
C PHE A 135 -27.11 2.41 -5.52
N THR A 136 -26.67 2.24 -6.78
CA THR A 136 -27.40 1.44 -7.78
C THR A 136 -27.63 -0.02 -7.33
N TYR A 137 -26.85 -0.52 -6.36
CA TYR A 137 -26.92 -1.88 -5.83
C TYR A 137 -27.67 -1.98 -4.50
N ILE A 138 -28.24 -0.88 -3.96
CA ILE A 138 -28.83 -0.86 -2.61
C ILE A 138 -29.90 -1.94 -2.38
N LYS A 139 -30.74 -2.22 -3.38
CA LYS A 139 -31.79 -3.25 -3.31
C LYS A 139 -31.33 -4.64 -3.76
N SER A 140 -30.31 -4.72 -4.61
CA SER A 140 -29.92 -5.96 -5.29
C SER A 140 -28.73 -6.67 -4.65
N LYS A 141 -27.71 -5.93 -4.23
CA LYS A 141 -26.54 -6.45 -3.53
C LYS A 141 -25.97 -5.38 -2.58
N PRO A 142 -26.62 -5.15 -1.42
CA PRO A 142 -26.27 -4.05 -0.50
C PRO A 142 -24.83 -4.12 0.03
N ALA A 143 -24.20 -5.30 0.01
CA ALA A 143 -22.79 -5.45 0.33
C ALA A 143 -21.88 -4.54 -0.51
N ILE A 144 -22.19 -4.33 -1.81
CA ILE A 144 -21.37 -3.45 -2.67
C ILE A 144 -21.41 -2.01 -2.14
N LEU A 145 -22.57 -1.54 -1.69
CA LEU A 145 -22.74 -0.22 -1.09
C LEU A 145 -22.00 -0.13 0.24
N ALA A 146 -22.24 -1.07 1.16
CA ALA A 146 -21.62 -1.09 2.47
C ALA A 146 -20.09 -1.06 2.40
N TRP A 147 -19.50 -1.92 1.57
CA TRP A 147 -18.05 -1.97 1.39
C TRP A 147 -17.50 -0.73 0.67
N SER A 148 -18.22 -0.16 -0.30
CA SER A 148 -17.76 1.07 -0.98
C SER A 148 -17.78 2.29 -0.05
N VAL A 149 -18.79 2.40 0.81
CA VAL A 149 -18.89 3.46 1.82
C VAL A 149 -17.82 3.28 2.90
N LEU A 150 -17.63 2.05 3.40
CA LEU A 150 -16.53 1.75 4.34
C LEU A 150 -15.17 2.11 3.73
N ASN A 151 -14.96 1.83 2.44
CA ASN A 151 -13.70 2.16 1.77
C ASN A 151 -13.45 3.67 1.67
N LEU A 152 -14.52 4.45 1.50
CA LEU A 152 -14.44 5.92 1.54
C LEU A 152 -14.00 6.42 2.92
N PHE A 153 -14.50 5.83 4.01
CA PHE A 153 -14.00 6.15 5.35
C PHE A 153 -12.56 5.68 5.55
N ALA A 154 -12.21 4.49 5.05
CA ALA A 154 -10.86 3.95 5.16
C ALA A 154 -9.82 4.87 4.48
N VAL A 155 -10.12 5.48 3.33
CA VAL A 155 -9.18 6.41 2.68
C VAL A 155 -9.03 7.74 3.45
N VAL A 156 -10.05 8.19 4.18
CA VAL A 156 -9.91 9.35 5.08
C VAL A 156 -8.95 9.01 6.22
N VAL A 157 -9.08 7.82 6.82
CA VAL A 157 -8.14 7.33 7.84
C VAL A 157 -6.74 7.17 7.24
N GLN A 158 -6.62 6.67 6.02
CA GLN A 158 -5.34 6.54 5.30
C GLN A 158 -4.66 7.90 5.09
N ALA A 159 -5.42 8.91 4.68
CA ALA A 159 -4.90 10.27 4.48
C ALA A 159 -4.44 10.90 5.80
N TRP A 160 -5.23 10.73 6.87
CA TRP A 160 -4.83 11.13 8.22
C TRP A 160 -3.55 10.42 8.65
N LEU A 161 -3.48 9.10 8.51
CA LEU A 161 -2.31 8.31 8.88
C LEU A 161 -1.07 8.69 8.07
N GLY A 162 -1.22 8.96 6.77
CA GLY A 162 -0.12 9.47 5.94
C GLY A 162 0.40 10.82 6.43
N SER A 163 -0.48 11.68 6.93
CA SER A 163 -0.06 12.94 7.54
C SER A 163 0.66 12.75 8.88
N ILE A 164 0.41 11.65 9.60
CA ILE A 164 1.13 11.26 10.83
C ILE A 164 2.51 10.70 10.46
N VAL A 165 2.61 9.88 9.41
CA VAL A 165 3.90 9.37 8.89
C VAL A 165 4.90 10.50 8.67
N VAL A 166 4.46 11.63 8.09
CA VAL A 166 5.32 12.81 7.89
C VAL A 166 5.66 13.48 9.22
N SER A 167 4.69 13.69 10.12
CA SER A 167 4.96 14.41 11.37
C SER A 167 5.85 13.63 12.35
N THR A 168 5.77 12.29 12.33
CA THR A 168 6.61 11.38 13.13
C THR A 168 7.95 11.05 12.47
N ASN A 169 8.40 11.86 11.50
CA ASN A 169 9.70 11.67 10.85
C ASN A 169 9.88 10.29 10.20
N LEU A 170 8.82 9.79 9.55
CA LEU A 170 8.84 8.48 8.87
C LEU A 170 9.04 7.31 9.85
N MET A 171 8.43 7.41 11.04
CA MET A 171 8.45 6.37 12.07
C MET A 171 8.02 5.00 11.50
N PRO A 172 8.85 3.94 11.61
CA PRO A 172 8.69 2.71 10.84
C PRO A 172 7.34 2.00 10.99
N TRP A 173 6.89 1.76 12.22
CA TRP A 173 5.63 1.05 12.46
C TRP A 173 4.42 1.84 11.93
N VAL A 174 4.47 3.18 11.92
CA VAL A 174 3.40 4.02 11.36
C VAL A 174 3.35 3.82 9.84
N ILE A 175 4.51 3.73 9.17
CA ILE A 175 4.60 3.40 7.74
C ILE A 175 4.01 2.01 7.48
N THR A 176 4.33 1.01 8.31
CA THR A 176 3.79 -0.34 8.17
C THR A 176 2.27 -0.35 8.26
N VAL A 177 1.69 0.31 9.27
CA VAL A 177 0.22 0.42 9.40
C VAL A 177 -0.38 1.15 8.19
N HIS A 178 0.27 2.22 7.71
CA HIS A 178 -0.16 2.96 6.53
C HIS A 178 -0.16 2.08 5.28
N MET A 179 0.88 1.29 5.04
CA MET A 179 0.98 0.38 3.90
C MET A 179 -0.06 -0.74 3.97
N LEU A 180 -0.28 -1.34 5.15
CA LEU A 180 -1.27 -2.40 5.33
C LEU A 180 -2.70 -1.88 5.10
N LEU A 181 -3.03 -0.68 5.58
CA LEU A 181 -4.31 -0.04 5.31
C LEU A 181 -4.48 0.32 3.82
N ALA A 182 -3.42 0.72 3.11
CA ALA A 182 -3.45 0.89 1.65
C ALA A 182 -3.82 -0.42 0.92
N LEU A 183 -3.17 -1.53 1.29
CA LEU A 183 -3.47 -2.85 0.70
C LEU A 183 -4.90 -3.30 1.02
N LEU A 184 -5.43 -2.98 2.20
CA LEU A 184 -6.82 -3.24 2.56
C LEU A 184 -7.78 -2.42 1.68
N ILE A 185 -7.51 -1.13 1.44
CA ILE A 185 -8.33 -0.27 0.56
C ILE A 185 -8.36 -0.81 -0.89
N VAL A 186 -7.21 -1.29 -1.37
CA VAL A 186 -7.09 -1.97 -2.66
C VAL A 186 -7.92 -3.26 -2.66
N ALA A 187 -7.80 -4.09 -1.62
CA ALA A 187 -8.56 -5.34 -1.51
C ALA A 187 -10.08 -5.08 -1.51
N ILE A 188 -10.57 -4.08 -0.78
CA ILE A 188 -11.99 -3.71 -0.77
C ILE A 188 -12.46 -3.24 -2.16
N SER A 189 -11.64 -2.45 -2.87
CA SER A 189 -11.94 -2.03 -4.25
C SER A 189 -12.01 -3.22 -5.20
N ILE A 190 -11.03 -4.13 -5.15
CA ILE A 190 -11.01 -5.37 -5.93
C ILE A 190 -12.24 -6.25 -5.61
N TYR A 191 -12.60 -6.37 -4.33
CA TYR A 191 -13.74 -7.16 -3.89
C TYR A 191 -15.08 -6.60 -4.40
N THR A 192 -15.29 -5.29 -4.28
CA THR A 192 -16.51 -4.64 -4.78
C THR A 192 -16.60 -4.69 -6.31
N PHE A 193 -15.47 -4.57 -7.01
CA PHE A 193 -15.39 -4.79 -8.46
C PHE A 193 -15.73 -6.25 -8.85
N TYR A 194 -15.18 -7.22 -8.11
CA TYR A 194 -15.51 -8.64 -8.28
C TYR A 194 -17.02 -8.88 -8.10
N LEU A 195 -17.61 -8.40 -7.00
CA LEU A 195 -19.04 -8.54 -6.74
C LEU A 195 -19.88 -7.94 -7.88
N ALA A 196 -19.60 -6.71 -8.30
CA ALA A 196 -20.37 -6.04 -9.35
C ALA A 196 -20.30 -6.75 -10.71
N THR A 197 -19.12 -7.29 -11.06
CA THR A 197 -18.92 -7.98 -12.34
C THR A 197 -19.54 -9.38 -12.35
N THR A 198 -19.39 -10.14 -11.27
CA THR A 198 -19.88 -11.52 -11.17
C THR A 198 -21.36 -11.64 -10.77
N PHE A 199 -21.95 -10.58 -10.21
CA PHE A 199 -23.37 -10.56 -9.82
C PHE A 199 -24.31 -10.93 -10.97
N ARG A 200 -24.09 -10.35 -12.17
CA ARG A 200 -24.89 -10.64 -13.37
C ARG A 200 -24.24 -11.66 -14.30
N ASN A 201 -22.91 -11.69 -14.37
CA ASN A 201 -22.20 -12.59 -15.27
C ASN A 201 -21.69 -13.84 -14.53
N LYS A 202 -22.58 -14.84 -14.41
CA LYS A 202 -22.28 -16.09 -13.70
C LYS A 202 -21.34 -17.03 -14.48
N THR A 203 -21.08 -16.80 -15.78
CA THR A 203 -20.16 -17.65 -16.56
C THR A 203 -18.70 -17.48 -16.11
N ILE A 204 -18.39 -16.40 -15.39
CA ILE A 204 -17.09 -16.15 -14.77
C ILE A 204 -16.85 -17.11 -13.59
N LEU A 205 -17.92 -17.59 -12.96
CA LEU A 205 -17.88 -18.46 -11.79
C LEU A 205 -17.99 -19.92 -12.24
N ILE A 206 -16.87 -20.64 -12.17
CA ILE A 206 -16.87 -22.08 -12.45
C ILE A 206 -17.17 -22.79 -11.12
N ASN A 207 -18.23 -23.60 -11.11
CA ASN A 207 -18.80 -24.22 -9.92
C ASN A 207 -18.03 -25.50 -9.51
N TYR A 208 -16.70 -25.43 -9.37
CA TYR A 208 -15.90 -26.53 -8.83
C TYR A 208 -15.81 -26.45 -7.30
N PRO A 209 -15.89 -27.58 -6.57
CA PRO A 209 -15.53 -27.62 -5.16
C PRO A 209 -14.03 -27.34 -5.02
N SER A 210 -13.71 -26.11 -4.61
CA SER A 210 -12.34 -25.56 -4.54
C SER A 210 -11.87 -25.32 -3.10
N GLY A 211 -12.47 -25.98 -2.09
CA GLY A 211 -12.20 -25.71 -0.68
C GLY A 211 -10.72 -25.71 -0.30
N GLY A 212 -9.98 -26.76 -0.72
CA GLY A 212 -8.53 -26.83 -0.49
C GLY A 212 -7.72 -25.77 -1.24
N LEU A 213 -8.08 -25.48 -2.50
CA LEU A 213 -7.47 -24.40 -3.30
C LEU A 213 -7.69 -23.02 -2.66
N LYS A 214 -8.88 -22.79 -2.12
CA LYS A 214 -9.22 -21.54 -1.43
C LYS A 214 -8.44 -21.42 -0.12
N ALA A 215 -8.34 -22.49 0.66
CA ALA A 215 -7.52 -22.50 1.88
C ALA A 215 -6.05 -22.19 1.57
N LEU A 216 -5.49 -22.80 0.52
CA LEU A 216 -4.12 -22.52 0.07
C LEU A 216 -3.94 -21.06 -0.39
N ALA A 217 -4.92 -20.50 -1.11
CA ALA A 217 -4.89 -19.10 -1.52
C ALA A 217 -4.96 -18.13 -0.32
N ILE A 218 -5.80 -18.43 0.68
CA ILE A 218 -5.86 -17.65 1.93
C ILE A 218 -4.54 -17.74 2.68
N LEU A 219 -3.99 -18.95 2.84
CA LEU A 219 -2.69 -19.16 3.47
C LEU A 219 -1.59 -18.35 2.77
N SER A 220 -1.55 -18.40 1.44
CA SER A 220 -0.64 -17.61 0.62
C SER A 220 -0.78 -16.10 0.88
N LEU A 221 -2.00 -15.57 0.92
CA LEU A 221 -2.24 -14.15 1.21
C LEU A 221 -1.82 -13.76 2.63
N VAL A 222 -2.06 -14.62 3.62
CA VAL A 222 -1.62 -14.38 5.01
C VAL A 222 -0.10 -14.34 5.09
N ILE A 223 0.59 -15.30 4.47
CA ILE A 223 2.06 -15.32 4.40
C ILE A 223 2.58 -14.05 3.71
N MET A 224 1.94 -13.60 2.62
CA MET A 224 2.31 -12.36 1.95
C MET A 224 2.15 -11.13 2.85
N LEU A 225 1.08 -11.04 3.63
CA LEU A 225 0.89 -9.92 4.58
C LEU A 225 1.97 -9.93 5.68
N VAL A 226 2.29 -11.10 6.22
CA VAL A 226 3.39 -11.26 7.18
C VAL A 226 4.73 -10.88 6.53
N GLN A 227 4.96 -11.29 5.28
CA GLN A 227 6.18 -10.94 4.55
C GLN A 227 6.30 -9.44 4.27
N VAL A 228 5.18 -8.72 4.07
CA VAL A 228 5.15 -7.25 3.97
C VAL A 228 5.61 -6.60 5.27
N VAL A 229 5.18 -7.11 6.43
CA VAL A 229 5.62 -6.61 7.75
C VAL A 229 7.13 -6.78 7.91
N TYR A 230 7.65 -8.00 7.71
CA TYR A 230 9.10 -8.24 7.75
C TYR A 230 9.85 -7.42 6.68
N GLY A 231 9.25 -7.17 5.52
CA GLY A 231 9.82 -6.30 4.49
C GLY A 231 9.96 -4.84 4.95
N THR A 232 9.00 -4.33 5.73
CA THR A 232 9.10 -2.99 6.33
C THR A 232 10.16 -2.92 7.43
N GLU A 233 10.35 -3.99 8.21
CA GLU A 233 11.42 -4.06 9.23
C GLU A 233 12.81 -4.16 8.59
N VAL A 234 12.98 -4.92 7.49
CA VAL A 234 14.22 -4.92 6.70
C VAL A 234 14.52 -3.50 6.21
N ARG A 235 13.49 -2.75 5.79
CA ARG A 235 13.67 -1.37 5.35
C ARG A 235 14.09 -0.45 6.49
N GLU A 236 13.46 -0.57 7.65
CA GLU A 236 13.83 0.16 8.87
C GLU A 236 15.29 -0.08 9.26
N ALA A 237 15.73 -1.33 9.25
CA ALA A 237 17.12 -1.67 9.54
C ALA A 237 18.09 -1.00 8.56
N ILE A 238 17.76 -0.97 7.26
CA ILE A 238 18.54 -0.26 6.24
C ILE A 238 18.59 1.25 6.51
N ASP A 239 17.46 1.87 6.86
CA ASP A 239 17.40 3.31 7.16
C ASP A 239 18.25 3.67 8.39
N HIS A 240 18.24 2.83 9.43
CA HIS A 240 19.09 2.98 10.60
C HIS A 240 20.59 2.85 10.27
N LEU A 241 20.97 1.87 9.42
CA LEU A 241 22.36 1.72 8.97
C LEU A 241 22.84 2.90 8.13
N ASN A 242 21.95 3.48 7.31
CA ASN A 242 22.23 4.68 6.55
C ASN A 242 22.43 5.91 7.47
N TYR A 243 21.63 6.03 8.53
CA TYR A 243 21.80 7.09 9.54
C TYR A 243 23.15 7.01 10.26
N LEU A 244 23.62 5.79 10.54
CA LEU A 244 24.96 5.55 11.11
C LEU A 244 26.12 5.78 10.11
N GLY A 245 25.82 6.12 8.86
CA GLY A 245 26.84 6.34 7.82
C GLY A 245 27.59 5.08 7.41
N LYS A 246 27.03 3.88 7.65
CA LYS A 246 27.68 2.62 7.24
C LYS A 246 27.74 2.51 5.72
N GLU A 247 28.81 1.90 5.23
CA GLU A 247 28.98 1.64 3.79
C GLU A 247 27.87 0.72 3.26
N ARG A 248 27.26 1.09 2.13
CA ARG A 248 26.12 0.37 1.53
C ARG A 248 26.41 -1.11 1.22
N ALA A 249 27.66 -1.45 0.91
CA ALA A 249 28.06 -2.84 0.65
C ALA A 249 27.87 -3.75 1.86
N THR A 250 27.99 -3.20 3.08
CA THR A 250 27.90 -3.94 4.36
C THR A 250 26.49 -4.06 4.93
N TRP A 251 25.50 -3.41 4.29
CA TRP A 251 24.18 -3.25 4.89
C TRP A 251 23.47 -4.59 5.09
N ILE A 252 23.42 -5.43 4.06
CA ILE A 252 22.67 -6.70 4.09
C ILE A 252 23.21 -7.64 5.18
N ASP A 253 24.53 -7.72 5.31
CA ASP A 253 25.18 -8.56 6.32
C ASP A 253 24.95 -8.04 7.75
N SER A 254 24.58 -6.77 7.90
CA SER A 254 24.34 -6.12 9.19
C SER A 254 22.88 -6.18 9.69
N ILE A 255 21.92 -6.63 8.87
CA ILE A 255 20.48 -6.63 9.23
C ILE A 255 20.16 -7.75 10.24
N GLY A 256 20.83 -8.89 10.13
CA GLY A 256 20.60 -10.05 11.01
C GLY A 256 19.34 -10.85 10.66
N SER A 257 18.63 -11.35 11.69
CA SER A 257 17.57 -12.35 11.56
C SER A 257 16.33 -11.88 10.79
N VAL A 258 16.02 -10.58 10.82
CA VAL A 258 14.85 -10.00 10.15
C VAL A 258 14.94 -10.20 8.63
N TYR A 259 16.13 -9.99 8.05
CA TYR A 259 16.37 -10.24 6.62
C TYR A 259 16.27 -11.73 6.28
N GLU A 260 16.82 -12.59 7.14
CA GLU A 260 16.76 -14.04 6.96
C GLU A 260 15.33 -14.57 6.98
N ILE A 261 14.50 -14.10 7.92
CA ILE A 261 13.07 -14.45 7.98
C ILE A 261 12.34 -13.95 6.73
N HIS A 262 12.56 -12.69 6.32
CA HIS A 262 11.97 -12.15 5.09
C HIS A 262 12.34 -13.00 3.86
N ARG A 263 13.60 -13.43 3.76
CA ARG A 263 14.11 -14.28 2.66
C ARG A 263 13.50 -15.68 2.67
N ILE A 264 13.39 -16.33 3.83
CA ILE A 264 12.75 -17.64 3.97
C ILE A 264 11.27 -17.55 3.55
N LEU A 265 10.56 -16.54 4.05
CA LEU A 265 9.17 -16.29 3.67
C LEU A 265 9.02 -16.08 2.15
N ALA A 266 9.97 -15.39 1.51
CA ALA A 266 9.95 -15.21 0.05
C ALA A 266 10.06 -16.54 -0.71
N TYR A 267 10.95 -17.45 -0.30
CA TYR A 267 11.05 -18.79 -0.91
C TYR A 267 9.80 -19.64 -0.66
N VAL A 268 9.23 -19.59 0.55
CA VAL A 268 7.97 -20.26 0.88
C VAL A 268 6.83 -19.73 0.00
N THR A 269 6.72 -18.40 -0.14
CA THR A 269 5.74 -17.74 -1.01
C THR A 269 5.90 -18.18 -2.46
N LEU A 270 7.13 -18.26 -2.99
CA LEU A 270 7.40 -18.77 -4.33
C LEU A 270 6.93 -20.22 -4.49
N GLY A 271 7.32 -21.12 -3.57
CA GLY A 271 6.95 -22.53 -3.61
C GLY A 271 5.42 -22.74 -3.58
N ILE A 272 4.73 -22.04 -2.67
CA ILE A 272 3.27 -22.05 -2.58
C ILE A 272 2.64 -21.52 -3.88
N THR A 273 3.18 -20.44 -4.45
CA THR A 273 2.67 -19.84 -5.69
C THR A 273 2.82 -20.78 -6.89
N VAL A 274 3.96 -21.46 -7.01
CA VAL A 274 4.22 -22.45 -8.06
C VAL A 274 3.29 -23.66 -7.91
N LEU A 275 3.14 -24.20 -6.70
CA LEU A 275 2.17 -25.27 -6.43
C LEU A 275 0.75 -24.82 -6.81
N PHE A 276 0.36 -23.63 -6.36
CA PHE A 276 -0.95 -23.07 -6.63
C PHE A 276 -1.21 -22.88 -8.12
N PHE A 277 -0.20 -22.43 -8.88
CA PHE A 277 -0.26 -22.33 -10.34
C PHE A 277 -0.58 -23.68 -10.98
N PHE A 278 0.15 -24.75 -10.66
CA PHE A 278 -0.11 -26.07 -11.23
C PHE A 278 -1.49 -26.61 -10.85
N LEU A 279 -1.93 -26.43 -9.60
CA LEU A 279 -3.26 -26.86 -9.16
C LEU A 279 -4.38 -26.11 -9.88
N VAL A 280 -4.24 -24.81 -10.13
CA VAL A 280 -5.20 -24.03 -10.93
C VAL A 280 -5.17 -24.49 -12.38
N LYS A 281 -3.99 -24.67 -12.97
CA LYS A 281 -3.83 -25.11 -14.36
C LYS A 281 -4.38 -26.51 -14.64
N ASN A 282 -4.34 -27.41 -13.65
CA ASN A 282 -4.88 -28.75 -13.78
C ASN A 282 -6.43 -28.79 -13.68
N ARG A 283 -7.04 -27.83 -12.98
CA ARG A 283 -8.50 -27.81 -12.77
C ARG A 283 -9.27 -26.91 -13.72
N PHE A 284 -8.64 -25.87 -14.26
CA PHE A 284 -9.31 -24.87 -15.08
C PHE A 284 -8.77 -24.87 -16.51
N SER A 285 -9.65 -24.62 -17.48
CA SER A 285 -9.29 -24.57 -18.89
C SER A 285 -8.26 -23.48 -19.17
N LYS A 286 -7.45 -23.67 -20.23
CA LYS A 286 -6.39 -22.71 -20.62
C LYS A 286 -6.94 -21.31 -20.94
N LEU A 287 -8.17 -21.23 -21.43
CA LEU A 287 -8.84 -19.98 -21.82
C LEU A 287 -9.59 -19.31 -20.65
N SER A 288 -9.63 -19.92 -19.46
CA SER A 288 -10.32 -19.37 -18.30
C SER A 288 -9.62 -18.13 -17.73
N ILE A 289 -10.40 -17.22 -17.13
CA ILE A 289 -9.87 -16.05 -16.43
C ILE A 289 -8.97 -16.47 -15.24
N GLN A 290 -9.30 -17.58 -14.58
CA GLN A 290 -8.52 -18.18 -13.51
C GLN A 290 -7.11 -18.57 -14.00
N SER A 291 -7.02 -19.25 -15.16
CA SER A 291 -5.73 -19.62 -15.75
C SER A 291 -4.92 -18.39 -16.17
N ARG A 292 -5.56 -17.30 -16.62
CA ARG A 292 -4.86 -16.07 -16.96
C ARG A 292 -4.26 -15.42 -15.72
N TYR A 293 -5.02 -15.30 -14.64
CA TYR A 293 -4.52 -14.73 -13.39
C TYR A 293 -3.46 -15.62 -12.73
N ALA A 294 -3.54 -16.94 -12.85
CA ALA A 294 -2.47 -17.83 -12.39
C ALA A 294 -1.12 -17.50 -13.05
N TRP A 295 -1.10 -17.25 -14.36
CA TRP A 295 0.11 -16.80 -15.06
C TRP A 295 0.57 -15.42 -14.59
N ILE A 296 -0.34 -14.46 -14.42
CA ILE A 296 0.00 -13.12 -13.93
C ILE A 296 0.66 -13.22 -12.55
N VAL A 297 0.06 -13.97 -11.63
CA VAL A 297 0.56 -14.21 -10.27
C VAL A 297 1.95 -14.87 -10.31
N LEU A 298 2.14 -15.88 -11.17
CA LEU A 298 3.45 -16.53 -11.35
C LEU A 298 4.52 -15.56 -11.88
N VAL A 299 4.20 -14.75 -12.90
CA VAL A 299 5.14 -13.76 -13.43
C VAL A 299 5.49 -12.71 -12.39
N LEU A 300 4.49 -12.20 -11.65
CA LEU A 300 4.70 -11.19 -10.62
C LEU A 300 5.59 -11.71 -9.48
N VAL A 301 5.42 -12.96 -9.01
CA VAL A 301 6.31 -13.51 -7.97
C VAL A 301 7.75 -13.68 -8.47
N LEU A 302 7.94 -14.02 -9.74
CA LEU A 302 9.29 -14.12 -10.33
C LEU A 302 9.97 -12.75 -10.42
N ILE A 303 9.24 -11.70 -10.84
CA ILE A 303 9.74 -10.32 -10.83
C ILE A 303 10.01 -9.85 -9.40
N GLN A 304 9.16 -10.23 -8.44
CA GLN A 304 9.35 -9.93 -7.03
C GLN A 304 10.64 -10.55 -6.49
N MET A 305 10.92 -11.80 -6.85
CA MET A 305 12.17 -12.47 -6.48
C MET A 305 13.38 -11.82 -7.12
N ALA A 306 13.32 -11.51 -8.42
CA ALA A 306 14.40 -10.85 -9.12
C ALA A 306 14.73 -9.48 -8.50
N SER A 307 13.71 -8.65 -8.23
CA SER A 307 13.90 -7.35 -7.58
C SER A 307 14.46 -7.47 -6.16
N GLY A 308 14.04 -8.48 -5.38
CA GLY A 308 14.59 -8.77 -4.06
C GLY A 308 16.07 -9.19 -4.09
N ILE A 309 16.45 -10.02 -5.07
CA ILE A 309 17.85 -10.42 -5.30
C ILE A 309 18.69 -9.20 -5.71
N ILE A 310 18.16 -8.33 -6.57
CA ILE A 310 18.84 -7.08 -6.96
C ILE A 310 19.10 -6.21 -5.73
N LEU A 311 18.10 -6.04 -4.85
CA LEU A 311 18.26 -5.30 -3.60
C LEU A 311 19.37 -5.88 -2.72
N ALA A 312 19.43 -7.21 -2.61
CA ALA A 312 20.41 -7.90 -1.78
C ALA A 312 21.84 -7.90 -2.35
N ARG A 313 22.02 -7.73 -3.67
CA ARG A 313 23.32 -7.89 -4.34
C ARG A 313 23.92 -6.60 -4.89
N PHE A 314 23.10 -5.58 -5.15
CA PHE A 314 23.53 -4.35 -5.84
C PHE A 314 23.38 -3.10 -4.95
N SER A 315 23.66 -3.24 -3.65
CA SER A 315 23.69 -2.12 -2.70
C SER A 315 22.35 -1.37 -2.58
N VAL A 316 21.24 -2.11 -2.61
CA VAL A 316 19.88 -1.59 -2.35
C VAL A 316 19.52 -0.37 -3.24
N PRO A 317 19.55 -0.47 -4.58
CA PRO A 317 19.36 0.69 -5.44
C PRO A 317 17.91 1.20 -5.37
N ALA A 318 17.72 2.53 -5.37
CA ALA A 318 16.41 3.16 -5.15
C ALA A 318 15.31 2.64 -6.09
N VAL A 319 15.62 2.47 -7.38
CA VAL A 319 14.67 1.94 -8.38
C VAL A 319 14.21 0.52 -8.03
N ALA A 320 15.12 -0.34 -7.54
CA ALA A 320 14.76 -1.69 -7.15
C ALA A 320 13.87 -1.69 -5.89
N GLN A 321 14.04 -0.72 -4.98
CA GLN A 321 13.19 -0.60 -3.78
C GLN A 321 11.75 -0.29 -4.16
N THR A 322 11.54 0.72 -5.02
CA THR A 322 10.22 1.05 -5.55
C THR A 322 9.63 -0.12 -6.33
N THR A 323 10.42 -0.74 -7.20
CA THR A 323 9.98 -1.89 -8.00
C THR A 323 9.51 -3.03 -7.09
N HIS A 324 10.28 -3.37 -6.07
CA HIS A 324 9.95 -4.44 -5.13
C HIS A 324 8.64 -4.16 -4.37
N LEU A 325 8.40 -2.92 -3.96
CA LEU A 325 7.16 -2.52 -3.26
C LEU A 325 5.94 -2.57 -4.20
N VAL A 326 6.08 -2.04 -5.41
CA VAL A 326 4.99 -1.97 -6.40
C VAL A 326 4.60 -3.36 -6.88
N ILE A 327 5.59 -4.19 -7.22
CA ILE A 327 5.36 -5.56 -7.68
C ILE A 327 4.76 -6.40 -6.55
N ALA A 328 5.19 -6.24 -5.29
CA ALA A 328 4.55 -6.90 -4.15
C ALA A 328 3.06 -6.56 -4.04
N SER A 329 2.72 -5.28 -4.21
CA SER A 329 1.34 -4.80 -4.10
C SER A 329 0.47 -5.32 -5.25
N LEU A 330 1.00 -5.32 -6.49
CA LEU A 330 0.33 -5.90 -7.66
C LEU A 330 0.14 -7.41 -7.51
N PHE A 331 1.17 -8.10 -7.01
CA PHE A 331 1.14 -9.54 -6.72
C PHE A 331 0.03 -9.86 -5.70
N PHE A 332 -0.05 -9.10 -4.60
CA PHE A 332 -1.13 -9.22 -3.61
C PHE A 332 -2.51 -9.03 -4.24
N GLY A 333 -2.72 -7.95 -5.01
CA GLY A 333 -4.00 -7.70 -5.66
C GLY A 333 -4.40 -8.79 -6.65
N ALA A 334 -3.46 -9.28 -7.47
CA ALA A 334 -3.69 -10.34 -8.44
C ALA A 334 -4.02 -11.68 -7.77
N GLN A 335 -3.28 -12.05 -6.72
CA GLN A 335 -3.51 -13.26 -5.93
C GLN A 335 -4.87 -13.21 -5.22
N TYR A 336 -5.21 -12.05 -4.64
CA TYR A 336 -6.51 -11.83 -3.99
C TYR A 336 -7.66 -11.95 -5.00
N TYR A 337 -7.55 -11.35 -6.18
CA TYR A 337 -8.57 -11.48 -7.21
C TYR A 337 -8.71 -12.93 -7.72
N LEU A 338 -7.59 -13.65 -7.90
CA LEU A 338 -7.61 -15.07 -8.26
C LEU A 338 -8.33 -15.92 -7.19
N MET A 339 -8.09 -15.66 -5.91
CA MET A 339 -8.83 -16.30 -4.81
C MET A 339 -10.34 -16.03 -4.91
N LEU A 340 -10.74 -14.79 -5.19
CA LEU A 340 -12.15 -14.44 -5.35
C LEU A 340 -12.80 -15.19 -6.52
N LEU A 341 -12.12 -15.27 -7.67
CA LEU A 341 -12.60 -15.99 -8.87
C LEU A 341 -12.83 -17.50 -8.65
N MET A 342 -12.23 -18.07 -7.62
CA MET A 342 -12.42 -19.47 -7.23
C MET A 342 -13.44 -19.67 -6.10
N THR A 343 -13.97 -18.57 -5.53
CA THR A 343 -14.91 -18.63 -4.41
C THR A 343 -16.34 -18.72 -4.92
N LYS A 344 -17.11 -19.72 -4.47
CA LYS A 344 -18.56 -19.74 -4.72
C LYS A 344 -19.19 -18.50 -4.08
N LEU A 345 -19.86 -17.68 -4.90
CA LEU A 345 -20.79 -16.68 -4.38
C LEU A 345 -21.96 -17.43 -3.72
N LYS A 346 -22.07 -17.33 -2.39
CA LYS A 346 -23.31 -17.71 -1.70
C LYS A 346 -24.43 -16.85 -2.30
N ARG A 347 -25.47 -17.52 -2.81
CA ARG A 347 -26.60 -16.92 -3.51
C ARG A 347 -27.24 -15.83 -2.67
#